data_AF-A0A932P521-F1
#
_entry.id   AF-A0A932P521-F1
#
_cell.length_a   1.000
_cell.length_b   1.000
_cell.length_c   1.000
_cell.angle_alpha   90.00
_cell.angle_beta   90.00
_cell.angle_gamma   90.00
#
_symmetry.space_group_name_H-M   'P 1'
#
loop_
_entity.id
_entity.type
_entity.pdbx_description
1 polymer ?
#
loop_
_entity_poly.entity_id
_entity_poly.type
_entity_poly.pdbx_seq_one_letter_code
_entity_poly.pdbx_strand_id
1 'polypeptide(L)'
;MKNRLALNSGIAIGMILFVIALLGVIAIAISASSGNFMGTTIVPDRVAHDMKSQANLIRNKILECYTYGYDRGELADKYPSSTGNGTAVDSLDCPAYTSGQQNLWTGQSPAAFPPPPAGFGPWYYVNAGANGGRCVRIQPNTPSDVGIKNGLAQVSVAFSANELVYDSSSSSQRFILWITRPNGSASADCGS
;
A
#
# COMPACT_ATOMS: atom_id res chain seq x y z
N MET A 1 4.70 -75.40 -22.64
CA MET A 1 4.46 -73.94 -22.66
C MET A 1 5.71 -73.25 -22.11
N LYS A 2 6.49 -72.59 -22.97
CA LYS A 2 7.72 -71.86 -22.60
C LYS A 2 7.42 -70.36 -22.70
N ASN A 3 7.23 -69.71 -21.56
CA ASN A 3 7.11 -68.25 -21.50
C ASN A 3 8.50 -67.64 -21.67
N ARG A 4 8.77 -67.05 -22.84
CA ARG A 4 9.93 -66.18 -23.05
C ARG A 4 9.52 -64.75 -22.71
N LEU A 5 9.91 -64.27 -21.53
CA LEU A 5 9.94 -62.84 -21.23
C LEU A 5 11.09 -62.24 -22.05
N ALA A 6 10.75 -61.51 -23.10
CA ALA A 6 11.70 -60.79 -23.93
C ALA A 6 12.34 -59.66 -23.12
N LEU A 7 13.67 -59.68 -23.08
CA LEU A 7 14.55 -58.74 -22.39
C LEU A 7 14.56 -57.38 -23.12
N ASN A 8 13.49 -56.60 -23.00
CA ASN A 8 13.43 -55.19 -23.43
C ASN A 8 13.61 -54.18 -22.27
N SER A 9 13.98 -54.67 -21.09
CA SER A 9 14.12 -53.87 -19.87
C SER A 9 15.32 -52.91 -19.89
N GLY A 10 16.35 -53.15 -20.72
CA GLY A 10 17.55 -52.30 -20.77
C GLY A 10 17.34 -50.93 -21.43
N ILE A 11 16.56 -50.86 -22.52
CA ILE A 11 16.33 -49.60 -23.24
C ILE A 11 15.35 -48.69 -22.48
N ALA A 12 14.35 -49.28 -21.83
CA ALA A 12 13.37 -48.54 -21.04
C ALA A 12 13.99 -47.84 -19.82
N ILE A 13 14.92 -48.50 -19.13
CA ILE A 13 15.63 -47.93 -17.97
C ILE A 13 16.52 -46.75 -18.42
N GLY A 14 17.19 -46.86 -19.58
CA GLY A 14 18.01 -45.78 -20.12
C GLY A 14 17.22 -44.49 -20.42
N MET A 15 16.03 -44.63 -21.01
CA MET A 15 15.15 -43.48 -21.29
C MET A 15 14.64 -42.81 -20.00
N ILE A 16 14.28 -43.59 -18.98
CA ILE A 16 13.82 -43.06 -17.69
C ILE A 16 14.94 -42.26 -17.00
N LEU A 17 16.17 -42.80 -16.98
CA LEU A 17 17.32 -42.12 -16.39
C LEU A 17 17.68 -40.83 -17.14
N PHE A 18 17.53 -40.81 -18.47
CA PHE A 18 17.76 -39.60 -19.28
C PHE A 18 16.74 -38.50 -18.97
N VAL A 19 15.45 -38.84 -18.81
CA VAL A 19 14.41 -37.87 -18.44
C VAL A 19 14.65 -37.30 -17.04
N ILE A 20 15.07 -38.13 -16.07
CA ILE A 20 15.40 -37.66 -14.72
C ILE A 20 16.62 -36.72 -14.76
N ALA A 21 17.65 -37.05 -15.55
CA ALA A 21 18.81 -36.18 -15.74
C ALA A 21 18.41 -34.84 -16.39
N LEU A 22 17.52 -34.87 -17.39
CA LEU A 22 17.02 -33.65 -18.05
C LEU A 22 16.24 -32.77 -17.08
N LEU A 23 15.35 -33.35 -16.26
CA LEU A 23 14.62 -32.63 -15.21
C LEU A 23 15.57 -32.01 -14.18
N GLY A 24 16.65 -32.71 -13.82
CA GLY A 24 17.69 -32.18 -12.94
C GLY A 24 18.41 -30.96 -13.52
N VAL A 25 18.78 -31.00 -14.80
CA VAL A 25 19.43 -29.85 -15.48
C VAL A 25 18.48 -28.66 -15.60
N ILE A 26 17.20 -28.90 -15.89
CA ILE A 26 16.19 -27.83 -15.96
C ILE A 26 15.98 -27.21 -14.57
N ALA A 27 15.91 -28.01 -13.50
CA ALA A 27 15.80 -27.50 -12.13
C ALA A 27 17.03 -26.65 -11.73
N ILE A 28 18.23 -27.07 -12.11
CA ILE A 28 19.46 -26.31 -11.84
C ILE A 28 19.49 -25.02 -12.66
N ALA A 29 19.10 -25.04 -13.94
CA ALA A 29 19.01 -23.84 -14.78
C ALA A 29 18.02 -22.81 -14.21
N ILE A 30 16.88 -23.27 -13.69
CA ILE A 30 15.92 -22.41 -12.99
C ILE A 30 16.52 -21.86 -11.69
N SER A 31 17.26 -22.68 -10.93
CA SER A 31 17.90 -22.24 -9.68
C SER A 31 19.09 -21.27 -9.88
N ALA A 32 19.78 -21.37 -11.00
CA ALA A 32 20.89 -20.47 -11.35
C ALA A 32 20.37 -19.11 -11.87
N SER A 33 19.16 -19.05 -12.43
CA SER A 33 18.51 -17.77 -12.81
C SER A 33 17.63 -17.18 -11.70
N SER A 34 17.41 -17.88 -10.59
CA SER A 34 16.51 -17.46 -9.51
C SER A 34 17.15 -16.56 -8.46
N GLY A 35 18.30 -15.93 -8.75
CA GLY A 35 18.91 -14.95 -7.86
C GLY A 35 18.04 -13.72 -7.60
N ASN A 36 17.13 -13.36 -8.51
CA ASN A 36 16.29 -12.16 -8.42
C ASN A 36 14.81 -12.32 -8.87
N PHE A 37 14.37 -13.52 -9.29
CA PHE A 37 13.06 -13.68 -9.94
C PHE A 37 11.86 -13.70 -8.98
N MET A 38 12.05 -14.04 -7.70
CA MET A 38 10.96 -14.02 -6.70
C MET A 38 10.88 -12.73 -5.87
N GLY A 39 11.85 -11.82 -5.98
CA GLY A 39 11.89 -10.59 -5.17
C GLY A 39 11.37 -9.33 -5.87
N THR A 40 11.39 -9.29 -7.21
CA THR A 40 11.19 -8.03 -7.96
C THR A 40 9.75 -7.76 -8.39
N THR A 41 8.90 -8.79 -8.52
CA THR A 41 7.47 -8.62 -8.88
C THR A 41 6.54 -8.64 -7.68
N ILE A 42 6.87 -9.44 -6.64
CA ILE A 42 6.01 -9.59 -5.45
C ILE A 42 5.94 -8.28 -4.64
N VAL A 43 7.06 -7.56 -4.50
CA VAL A 43 7.10 -6.33 -3.71
C VAL A 43 6.24 -5.22 -4.33
N PRO A 44 6.37 -4.89 -5.64
CA PRO A 44 5.50 -3.90 -6.28
C PRO A 44 4.01 -4.22 -6.16
N ASP A 45 3.61 -5.46 -6.47
CA ASP A 45 2.20 -5.86 -6.44
C ASP A 45 1.61 -5.79 -5.02
N ARG A 46 2.37 -6.26 -4.02
CA ARG A 46 1.98 -6.16 -2.61
C ARG A 46 1.85 -4.71 -2.18
N VAL A 47 2.86 -3.88 -2.44
CA VAL A 47 2.84 -2.45 -2.10
C VAL A 47 1.65 -1.78 -2.75
N ALA A 48 1.39 -2.05 -4.03
CA ALA A 48 0.29 -1.43 -4.73
C ALA A 48 -1.07 -1.81 -4.14
N HIS A 49 -1.26 -3.09 -3.82
CA HIS A 49 -2.49 -3.60 -3.20
C HIS A 49 -2.71 -3.03 -1.80
N ASP A 50 -1.70 -3.12 -0.93
CA ASP A 50 -1.78 -2.66 0.46
C ASP A 50 -2.01 -1.15 0.51
N MET A 51 -1.26 -0.37 -0.27
CA MET A 51 -1.39 1.09 -0.32
C MET A 51 -2.79 1.50 -0.77
N LYS A 52 -3.32 0.89 -1.84
CA LYS A 52 -4.67 1.21 -2.33
C LYS A 52 -5.74 0.89 -1.30
N SER A 53 -5.65 -0.29 -0.68
CA SER A 53 -6.61 -0.75 0.32
C SER A 53 -6.63 0.16 1.54
N GLN A 54 -5.45 0.43 2.12
CA GLN A 54 -5.33 1.27 3.31
C GLN A 54 -5.71 2.73 3.04
N ALA A 55 -5.27 3.30 1.92
CA ALA A 55 -5.55 4.69 1.58
C ALA A 55 -7.06 4.94 1.43
N ASN A 56 -7.79 4.01 0.80
CA ASN A 56 -9.25 4.09 0.69
C ASN A 56 -9.94 3.91 2.04
N LEU A 57 -9.49 2.97 2.87
CA LEU A 57 -10.05 2.77 4.22
C LEU A 57 -9.89 4.04 5.07
N ILE A 58 -8.69 4.62 5.10
CA ILE A 58 -8.39 5.84 5.87
C ILE A 58 -9.24 7.01 5.34
N ARG A 59 -9.27 7.21 4.02
CA ARG A 59 -10.10 8.26 3.40
C ARG A 59 -11.57 8.10 3.78
N ASN A 60 -12.11 6.89 3.67
CA ASN A 60 -13.51 6.61 4.00
C ASN A 60 -13.80 6.89 5.47
N LYS A 61 -12.90 6.53 6.39
CA LYS A 61 -13.08 6.83 7.82
C LYS A 61 -13.09 8.32 8.11
N ILE A 62 -12.17 9.09 7.53
CA ILE A 62 -12.15 10.55 7.70
C ILE A 62 -13.43 11.19 7.12
N LEU A 63 -13.90 10.71 5.96
CA LEU A 63 -15.15 11.18 5.35
C LEU A 63 -16.39 10.79 6.16
N GLU A 64 -16.42 9.59 6.76
CA GLU A 64 -17.50 9.14 7.65
C GLU A 64 -17.65 10.10 8.84
N CYS A 65 -16.54 10.47 9.49
CA CYS A 65 -16.54 11.46 10.56
C CYS A 65 -17.09 12.82 10.09
N TYR A 66 -16.70 13.26 8.89
CA TYR A 66 -17.20 14.51 8.31
C TYR A 66 -18.71 14.49 8.08
N THR A 67 -19.24 13.42 7.46
CA THR A 67 -20.68 13.26 7.23
C THR A 67 -21.45 13.17 8.53
N TYR A 68 -20.92 12.49 9.54
CA TYR A 68 -21.56 12.38 10.85
C TYR A 68 -21.74 13.75 11.53
N GLY A 69 -20.74 14.63 11.46
CA GLY A 69 -20.86 16.00 11.98
C GLY A 69 -21.92 16.81 11.23
N TYR A 70 -21.94 16.69 9.90
CA TYR A 70 -22.90 17.38 9.04
C TYR A 70 -24.35 17.04 9.41
N ASP A 71 -24.68 15.77 9.61
CA ASP A 71 -26.04 15.31 9.96
C ASP A 71 -26.54 15.84 11.31
N ARG A 72 -25.64 16.23 12.21
CA ARG A 72 -25.96 16.80 13.53
C ARG A 72 -26.07 18.33 13.53
N GLY A 73 -25.93 18.97 12.38
CA GLY A 73 -25.86 20.43 12.30
C GLY A 73 -24.60 21.02 12.94
N GLU A 74 -23.63 20.17 13.27
CA GLU A 74 -22.31 20.62 13.67
C GLU A 74 -21.55 20.99 12.40
N LEU A 75 -21.34 22.29 12.19
CA LEU A 75 -20.67 22.79 10.99
C LEU A 75 -19.37 22.01 10.71
N ALA A 76 -19.38 21.45 9.50
CA ALA A 76 -18.31 20.84 8.72
C ALA A 76 -16.88 21.05 9.27
N ASP A 77 -16.19 19.92 9.48
CA ASP A 77 -14.74 19.82 9.44
C ASP A 77 -13.94 20.54 10.54
N LYS A 78 -14.15 20.15 11.78
CA LYS A 78 -13.36 20.61 12.93
C LYS A 78 -12.05 19.86 13.14
N TYR A 79 -11.56 19.09 12.16
CA TYR A 79 -10.26 18.46 12.34
C TYR A 79 -9.25 19.58 12.59
N PRO A 80 -8.50 19.58 13.71
CA PRO A 80 -7.63 20.69 14.04
C PRO A 80 -6.61 20.88 12.92
N SER A 81 -6.28 22.14 12.63
CA SER A 81 -5.19 22.44 11.69
C SER A 81 -3.92 21.76 12.19
N SER A 82 -3.25 21.02 11.32
CA SER A 82 -2.01 20.37 11.67
C SER A 82 -0.88 21.38 11.71
N THR A 83 -0.02 21.29 12.73
CA THR A 83 1.27 21.98 12.76
C THR A 83 2.38 20.97 12.48
N GLY A 84 3.37 21.36 11.65
CA GLY A 84 4.47 20.48 11.27
C GLY A 84 4.02 19.24 10.50
N ASN A 85 4.59 18.06 10.83
CA ASN A 85 4.46 16.83 10.05
C ASN A 85 3.05 16.23 9.93
N GLY A 86 2.03 16.79 10.60
CA GLY A 86 0.71 16.18 10.69
C GLY A 86 0.50 15.34 11.95
N THR A 87 -0.71 14.81 12.07
CA THR A 87 -1.13 13.91 13.15
C THR A 87 -1.08 12.48 12.64
N ALA A 88 -0.53 11.55 13.43
CA ALA A 88 -0.54 10.14 13.05
C ALA A 88 -1.99 9.63 12.95
N VAL A 89 -2.31 8.90 11.88
CA VAL A 89 -3.69 8.51 11.58
C VAL A 89 -4.27 7.55 12.63
N ASP A 90 -3.43 6.73 13.27
CA ASP A 90 -3.82 5.80 14.34
C ASP A 90 -4.38 6.49 15.60
N SER A 91 -3.92 7.70 15.85
CA SER A 91 -4.28 8.56 16.98
C SER A 91 -5.22 9.69 16.55
N LEU A 92 -5.72 9.65 15.32
CA LEU A 92 -6.58 10.68 14.80
C LEU A 92 -7.98 10.59 15.44
N ASP A 93 -8.40 11.70 16.03
CA ASP A 93 -9.71 11.83 16.67
C ASP A 93 -10.71 12.50 15.72
N CYS A 94 -11.89 11.92 15.58
CA CYS A 94 -13.06 12.52 14.95
C CYS A 94 -13.65 13.60 15.87
N PRO A 95 -13.61 14.88 15.45
CA PRO A 95 -14.09 15.99 16.27
C PRO A 95 -15.61 16.03 16.45
N ALA A 96 -16.37 15.34 15.59
CA ALA A 96 -17.83 15.26 15.66
C ALA A 96 -18.33 14.20 16.64
N TYR A 97 -17.45 13.30 17.10
CA TYR A 97 -17.80 12.29 18.10
C TYR A 97 -17.76 12.87 19.51
N THR A 98 -18.55 12.28 20.40
CA THR A 98 -18.62 12.69 21.80
C THR A 98 -17.31 12.43 22.53
N SER A 99 -16.97 13.28 23.50
CA SER A 99 -15.78 13.13 24.34
C SER A 99 -15.68 11.72 24.93
N GLY A 100 -14.49 11.12 24.85
CA GLY A 100 -14.24 9.73 25.25
C GLY A 100 -14.53 8.67 24.17
N GLN A 101 -15.09 9.05 23.01
CA GLN A 101 -15.30 8.17 21.85
C GLN A 101 -14.75 8.79 20.56
N GLN A 102 -13.77 9.68 20.69
CA GLN A 102 -13.33 10.50 19.57
C GLN A 102 -12.40 9.76 18.62
N ASN A 103 -11.65 8.76 19.08
CA ASN A 103 -10.71 8.07 18.22
C ASN A 103 -11.40 7.45 16.99
N LEU A 104 -10.84 7.69 15.81
CA LEU A 104 -11.42 7.30 14.54
C LEU A 104 -11.56 5.78 14.37
N TRP A 105 -10.75 5.01 15.09
CA TRP A 105 -10.64 3.55 14.96
C TRP A 105 -11.30 2.79 16.11
N THR A 106 -11.30 3.35 17.32
CA THR A 106 -11.82 2.69 18.53
C THR A 106 -13.06 3.35 19.12
N GLY A 107 -13.44 4.52 18.60
CA GLY A 107 -14.55 5.33 19.10
C GLY A 107 -15.91 4.87 18.60
N GLN A 108 -16.72 5.83 18.16
CA GLN A 108 -18.14 5.59 17.87
C GLN A 108 -18.42 4.63 16.69
N SER A 109 -17.52 4.57 15.71
CA SER A 109 -17.61 3.66 14.56
C SER A 109 -16.32 2.84 14.46
N PRO A 110 -16.17 1.80 15.29
CA PRO A 110 -14.91 1.10 15.42
C PRO A 110 -14.57 0.35 14.13
N ALA A 111 -13.29 0.34 13.77
CA ALA A 111 -12.74 -0.45 12.69
C ALA A 111 -11.30 -0.85 13.02
N ALA A 112 -10.86 -1.98 12.45
CA ALA A 112 -9.47 -2.36 12.56
C ALA A 112 -8.59 -1.35 11.80
N PHE A 113 -7.76 -0.61 12.54
CA PHE A 113 -6.70 0.21 11.93
C PHE A 113 -5.67 -0.74 11.29
N PRO A 114 -5.45 -0.67 9.97
CA PRO A 114 -4.47 -1.53 9.34
C PRO A 114 -3.06 -1.10 9.78
N PRO A 115 -2.15 -2.05 10.09
CA PRO A 115 -0.76 -1.71 10.31
C PRO A 115 -0.19 -1.09 9.02
N PRO A 116 0.77 -0.16 9.10
CA PRO A 116 1.38 0.42 7.91
C PRO A 116 1.92 -0.67 6.97
N PRO A 117 1.88 -0.45 5.64
CA PRO A 117 2.40 -1.43 4.69
C PRO A 117 3.88 -1.72 4.98
N ALA A 118 4.30 -2.97 4.80
CA ALA A 118 5.68 -3.35 5.10
C ALA A 118 6.68 -2.51 4.28
N GLY A 119 7.64 -1.90 4.96
CA GLY A 119 8.62 -0.98 4.37
C GLY A 119 8.26 0.50 4.50
N PHE A 120 7.13 0.84 5.11
CA PHE A 120 6.67 2.22 5.29
C PHE A 120 6.63 2.65 6.77
N GLY A 121 6.68 3.97 6.99
CA GLY A 121 6.35 4.59 8.27
C GLY A 121 4.84 4.67 8.49
N PRO A 122 4.37 5.26 9.60
CA PRO A 122 2.95 5.44 9.84
C PRO A 122 2.32 6.43 8.84
N TRP A 123 1.01 6.31 8.64
CA TRP A 123 0.22 7.30 7.93
C TRP A 123 0.07 8.56 8.78
N TYR A 124 0.19 9.72 8.13
CA TYR A 124 -0.06 11.03 8.74
C TYR A 124 -1.20 11.74 8.05
N TYR A 125 -2.11 12.29 8.83
CA TYR A 125 -3.13 13.23 8.39
C TYR A 125 -2.61 14.65 8.56
N VAL A 126 -2.82 15.47 7.53
CA VAL A 126 -2.45 16.89 7.51
C VAL A 126 -3.68 17.70 7.14
N ASN A 127 -4.07 18.62 8.01
CA ASN A 127 -5.04 19.66 7.71
C ASN A 127 -4.34 21.01 7.60
N ALA A 128 -4.24 21.54 6.39
CA ALA A 128 -3.62 22.84 6.12
C ALA A 128 -4.61 24.01 6.22
N GLY A 129 -5.75 23.80 6.89
CA GLY A 129 -6.80 24.79 7.09
C GLY A 129 -7.70 24.95 5.87
N ALA A 130 -8.62 25.91 5.95
CA ALA A 130 -9.72 26.09 5.00
C ALA A 130 -9.29 26.21 3.53
N ASN A 131 -8.07 26.70 3.26
CA ASN A 131 -7.58 26.95 1.91
C ASN A 131 -6.43 26.05 1.46
N GLY A 132 -5.69 25.45 2.41
CA GLY A 132 -4.53 24.61 2.12
C GLY A 132 -4.86 23.14 1.83
N GLY A 133 -6.14 22.76 1.99
CA GLY A 133 -6.64 21.41 1.77
C GLY A 133 -6.30 20.45 2.91
N ARG A 134 -6.72 19.19 2.72
CA ARG A 134 -6.53 18.09 3.67
C ARG A 134 -5.98 16.90 2.94
N CYS A 135 -4.91 16.31 3.45
CA CYS A 135 -4.33 15.11 2.86
C CYS A 135 -3.98 14.07 3.91
N VAL A 136 -3.85 12.83 3.47
CA VAL A 136 -3.14 11.80 4.20
C VAL A 136 -1.89 11.44 3.42
N ARG A 137 -0.79 11.23 4.12
CA ARG A 137 0.50 10.93 3.52
C ARG A 137 1.18 9.77 4.23
N ILE A 138 1.98 9.06 3.48
CA ILE A 138 2.89 8.04 3.97
C ILE A 138 4.19 8.10 3.17
N GLN A 139 5.27 7.65 3.76
CA GLN A 139 6.57 7.58 3.10
C GLN A 139 7.27 6.25 3.44
N PRO A 140 8.06 5.71 2.52
CA PRO A 140 8.85 4.53 2.78
C PRO A 140 9.99 4.81 3.76
N ASN A 141 10.35 3.81 4.55
CA ASN A 141 11.51 3.85 5.44
C ASN A 141 12.82 3.84 4.65
N THR A 142 12.79 3.31 3.41
CA THR A 142 13.92 3.27 2.48
C THR A 142 13.46 3.77 1.10
N PRO A 143 13.47 5.10 0.86
CA PRO A 143 12.99 5.69 -0.39
C PRO A 143 13.75 5.28 -1.66
N SER A 144 14.96 4.71 -1.52
CA SER A 144 15.76 4.20 -2.63
C SER A 144 15.37 2.78 -3.08
N ASP A 145 14.49 2.08 -2.36
CA ASP A 145 14.07 0.72 -2.69
C ASP A 145 13.26 0.70 -4.00
N VAL A 146 13.80 0.02 -5.02
CA VAL A 146 13.22 -0.04 -6.37
C VAL A 146 11.87 -0.75 -6.37
N GLY A 147 11.68 -1.79 -5.55
CA GLY A 147 10.42 -2.53 -5.46
C GLY A 147 9.31 -1.66 -4.87
N ILE A 148 9.61 -0.91 -3.82
CA ILE A 148 8.70 0.07 -3.22
C ILE A 148 8.35 1.16 -4.24
N LYS A 149 9.34 1.75 -4.91
CA LYS A 149 9.11 2.79 -5.93
C LYS A 149 8.21 2.31 -7.06
N ASN A 150 8.48 1.13 -7.60
CA ASN A 150 7.66 0.53 -8.64
C ASN A 150 6.24 0.26 -8.15
N GLY A 151 6.09 -0.22 -6.91
CA GLY A 151 4.78 -0.42 -6.29
C GLY A 151 4.00 0.89 -6.13
N LEU A 152 4.65 1.95 -5.67
CA LEU A 152 4.05 3.30 -5.54
C LEU A 152 3.64 3.88 -6.91
N ALA A 153 4.49 3.73 -7.92
CA ALA A 153 4.16 4.10 -9.29
C ALA A 153 3.00 3.28 -9.85
N GLN A 154 2.91 2.00 -9.51
CA GLN A 154 1.81 1.13 -9.93
C GLN A 154 0.49 1.50 -9.23
N VAL A 155 0.49 1.81 -7.92
CA VAL A 155 -0.75 2.25 -7.26
C VAL A 155 -1.15 3.66 -7.66
N SER A 156 -0.21 4.53 -8.04
CA SER A 156 -0.55 5.90 -8.41
C SER A 156 -1.48 6.00 -9.61
N VAL A 157 -1.38 5.06 -10.56
CA VAL A 157 -2.28 5.00 -11.73
C VAL A 157 -3.72 4.65 -11.36
N ALA A 158 -3.97 4.12 -10.15
CA ALA A 158 -5.31 3.79 -9.68
C ALA A 158 -6.07 5.02 -9.14
N PHE A 159 -5.39 6.15 -8.97
CA PHE A 159 -5.96 7.41 -8.49
C PHE A 159 -5.88 8.46 -9.58
N SER A 160 -6.84 9.38 -9.62
CA SER A 160 -6.72 10.53 -10.51
C SER A 160 -5.60 11.48 -10.05
N ALA A 161 -5.05 12.26 -10.98
CA ALA A 161 -4.13 13.36 -10.63
C ALA A 161 -4.77 14.41 -9.69
N ASN A 162 -6.11 14.36 -9.55
CA ASN A 162 -6.83 15.20 -8.62
C ASN A 162 -6.86 14.67 -7.19
N GLU A 163 -6.65 13.38 -7.02
CA GLU A 163 -6.74 12.70 -5.74
C GLU A 163 -5.38 12.41 -5.13
N LEU A 164 -4.36 12.21 -5.96
CA LEU A 164 -3.05 11.75 -5.52
C LEU A 164 -1.94 12.66 -6.05
N VAL A 165 -0.97 12.94 -5.18
CA VAL A 165 0.33 13.51 -5.53
C VAL A 165 1.39 12.45 -5.21
N TYR A 166 2.10 12.02 -6.25
CA TYR A 166 3.23 11.11 -6.15
C TYR A 166 4.25 11.49 -7.23
N ASP A 167 5.50 11.66 -6.81
CA ASP A 167 6.63 11.92 -7.70
C ASP A 167 7.70 10.84 -7.54
N SER A 168 7.84 10.00 -8.58
CA SER A 168 8.82 8.92 -8.63
C SER A 168 10.28 9.39 -8.62
N SER A 169 10.54 10.68 -8.86
CA SER A 169 11.87 11.28 -8.83
C SER A 169 12.23 11.87 -7.46
N SER A 170 11.25 12.09 -6.57
CA SER A 170 11.47 12.65 -5.23
C SER A 170 12.36 11.76 -4.37
N SER A 171 13.33 12.33 -3.66
CA SER A 171 14.18 11.59 -2.71
C SER A 171 13.40 11.02 -1.51
N SER A 172 12.20 11.52 -1.25
CA SER A 172 11.34 11.07 -0.15
C SER A 172 10.31 10.01 -0.55
N GLN A 173 9.99 9.90 -1.85
CA GLN A 173 8.96 8.99 -2.39
C GLN A 173 7.64 9.05 -1.62
N ARG A 174 7.22 10.25 -1.18
CA ARG A 174 5.96 10.45 -0.46
C ARG A 174 4.78 10.08 -1.34
N PHE A 175 3.83 9.35 -0.77
CA PHE A 175 2.54 9.07 -1.36
C PHE A 175 1.48 9.91 -0.64
N ILE A 176 0.92 10.91 -1.32
CA ILE A 176 0.05 11.93 -0.71
C ILE A 176 -1.34 11.84 -1.35
N LEU A 177 -2.33 11.39 -0.59
CA LEU A 177 -3.71 11.31 -1.03
C LEU A 177 -4.52 12.49 -0.45
N TRP A 178 -5.12 13.29 -1.33
CA TRP A 178 -6.02 14.37 -0.94
C TRP A 178 -7.33 13.81 -0.39
N ILE A 179 -7.73 14.26 0.81
CA ILE A 179 -9.08 14.13 1.34
C ILE A 179 -9.94 15.28 0.81
N THR A 180 -9.38 16.49 0.76
CA THR A 180 -10.01 17.66 0.15
C THR A 180 -8.93 18.54 -0.47
N ARG A 181 -9.17 18.96 -1.71
CA ARG A 181 -8.18 19.75 -2.45
C ARG A 181 -8.06 21.16 -1.86
N PRO A 182 -6.85 21.76 -1.94
CA PRO A 182 -6.69 23.17 -1.66
C PRO A 182 -7.47 23.98 -2.72
N ASN A 183 -8.06 25.10 -2.29
CA ASN A 183 -8.59 26.13 -3.19
C ASN A 183 -7.55 27.24 -3.46
N GLY A 184 -6.35 27.12 -2.86
CA GLY A 184 -5.19 27.98 -3.06
C GLY A 184 -3.89 27.17 -3.11
N SER A 185 -2.81 27.70 -2.54
CA SER A 185 -1.53 26.98 -2.45
C SER A 185 -1.66 25.78 -1.52
N ALA A 186 -1.30 24.60 -2.01
CA ALA A 186 -1.15 23.42 -1.16
C ALA A 186 -0.12 23.70 -0.06
N SER A 187 -0.35 23.21 1.16
CA SER A 187 0.70 23.16 2.18
C SER A 187 1.91 22.39 1.66
N ALA A 188 3.12 22.77 2.05
CA ALA A 188 4.34 22.01 1.75
C ALA A 188 4.30 20.56 2.26
N ASP A 189 3.41 20.25 3.22
CA ASP A 189 3.21 18.90 3.73
C ASP A 189 2.22 18.06 2.90
N CYS A 190 1.40 18.71 2.07
CA CYS A 190 0.44 18.06 1.15
C CYS A 190 0.72 18.34 -0.35
N GLY A 191 1.65 19.24 -0.66
CA GLY A 191 2.09 19.64 -1.99
C GLY A 191 3.58 19.35 -2.16
N SER A 192 3.99 19.23 -3.42
CA SER A 192 5.35 18.90 -3.90
C SER A 192 6.46 19.68 -3.21
#